data_AF-A0A3B0S9Q4-F1
#
_entry.id   AF-A0A3B0S9Q4-F1
#
_cell.length_a   1.000
_cell.length_b   1.000
_cell.length_c   1.000
_cell.angle_alpha   90.00
_cell.angle_beta   90.00
_cell.angle_gamma   90.00
#
_symmetry.space_group_name_H-M   'P 1'
#
loop_
_entity.id
_entity.type
_entity.pdbx_description
1 polymer ?
#
loop_
_entity_poly.entity_id
_entity_poly.type
_entity_poly.pdbx_seq_one_letter_code
_entity_poly.pdbx_strand_id
1 'polypeptide(L)'
;VASTTDFQKEILSDGDVTIDELEKAILANVQCQTENGVEIRDFVFDPFGGGYEMSVVWGEARPDDSDLESLDAIEEKCTIEYSIAVESVFGFLNQSTPEELSAELARTAQCLREKGFEVPEGAAQQQLQEIAASERRIYGECRQLAQDGSN
;
A
#
# COMPACT_ATOMS: atom_id res chain seq x y z
N VAL A 1 16.58 -16.36 -4.38
CA VAL A 1 16.94 -15.00 -3.93
C VAL A 1 16.67 -14.11 -5.12
N ALA A 2 15.55 -13.38 -5.13
CA ALA A 2 15.24 -12.47 -6.23
C ALA A 2 16.33 -11.40 -6.25
N SER A 3 17.14 -11.37 -7.31
CA SER A 3 18.17 -10.36 -7.45
C SER A 3 17.48 -9.04 -7.77
N THR A 4 17.65 -8.03 -6.91
CA THR A 4 17.28 -6.65 -7.17
C THR A 4 17.74 -6.25 -8.57
N THR A 5 16.84 -5.69 -9.39
CA THR A 5 17.15 -5.25 -10.76
C THR A 5 17.99 -3.98 -10.74
N ASP A 6 18.56 -3.60 -11.89
CA ASP A 6 19.39 -2.39 -11.96
C ASP A 6 18.58 -1.12 -11.67
N PHE A 7 17.31 -1.07 -12.09
CA PHE A 7 16.39 0.00 -11.72
C PHE A 7 16.23 0.12 -10.20
N GLN A 8 15.95 -0.99 -9.51
CA GLN A 8 15.76 -0.97 -8.07
C GLN A 8 17.07 -0.72 -7.32
N LYS A 9 18.21 -1.18 -7.84
CA LYS A 9 19.53 -0.89 -7.25
C LYS A 9 19.88 0.59 -7.28
N GLU A 10 19.45 1.31 -8.32
CA GLU A 10 19.67 2.76 -8.41
C GLU A 10 18.97 3.49 -7.26
N ILE A 11 17.69 3.14 -7.03
CA ILE A 11 16.90 3.68 -5.93
C ILE A 11 17.51 3.29 -4.58
N LEU A 12 17.86 2.02 -4.39
CA LEU A 12 18.35 1.49 -3.12
C LEU A 12 19.84 1.80 -2.84
N SER A 13 20.47 2.67 -3.63
CA SER A 13 21.93 2.84 -3.63
C SER A 13 22.46 3.53 -2.37
N ASP A 14 21.66 4.37 -1.72
CA ASP A 14 21.99 5.08 -0.49
C ASP A 14 21.45 4.38 0.79
N GLY A 15 20.65 3.32 0.62
CA GLY A 15 20.09 2.53 1.70
C GLY A 15 18.86 3.14 2.36
N ASP A 16 18.30 4.21 1.79
CA ASP A 16 17.02 4.79 2.17
C ASP A 16 16.02 4.65 1.00
N VAL A 17 14.73 4.88 1.26
CA VAL A 17 13.72 5.01 0.20
C VAL A 17 12.81 6.16 0.58
N THR A 18 12.88 7.24 -0.18
CA THR A 18 11.97 8.38 -0.05
C THR A 18 10.60 8.08 -0.67
N ILE A 19 9.59 8.87 -0.30
CA ILE A 19 8.25 8.78 -0.92
C ILE A 19 8.34 8.98 -2.44
N ASP A 20 9.14 9.93 -2.92
CA ASP A 20 9.30 10.21 -4.35
C ASP A 20 9.94 9.01 -5.10
N GLU A 21 10.86 8.31 -4.46
CA GLU A 21 11.49 7.11 -5.01
C GLU A 21 10.54 5.91 -5.03
N LEU A 22 9.72 5.76 -3.99
CA LEU A 22 8.65 4.79 -3.94
C LEU A 22 7.62 5.07 -5.04
N GLU A 23 7.18 6.32 -5.19
CA GLU A 23 6.26 6.75 -6.25
C GLU A 23 6.84 6.44 -7.63
N LYS A 24 8.12 6.77 -7.85
CA LYS A 24 8.83 6.46 -9.10
C LYS A 24 8.81 4.96 -9.42
N ALA A 25 9.05 4.11 -8.42
CA ALA A 25 9.04 2.66 -8.60
C ALA A 25 7.64 2.12 -8.93
N ILE A 26 6.61 2.60 -8.24
CA ILE A 26 5.22 2.19 -8.48
C ILE A 26 4.73 2.68 -9.84
N LEU A 27 5.04 3.91 -10.23
CA LEU A 27 4.70 4.44 -11.55
C LEU A 27 5.37 3.64 -12.67
N ALA A 28 6.63 3.21 -12.49
CA ALA A 28 7.32 2.35 -13.43
C ALA A 28 6.67 0.95 -13.52
N ASN A 29 6.22 0.39 -12.39
CA ASN A 29 5.45 -0.86 -12.37
C ASN A 29 4.13 -0.72 -13.14
N VAL A 30 3.33 0.32 -12.84
CA VAL A 30 2.05 0.61 -13.52
C VAL A 30 2.25 0.83 -15.02
N GLN A 31 3.30 1.55 -15.40
CA GLN A 31 3.65 1.75 -16.80
C GLN A 31 4.00 0.41 -17.48
N CYS A 32 4.81 -0.43 -16.85
CA CYS A 32 5.15 -1.77 -17.36
C CYS A 32 3.89 -2.62 -17.57
N GLN A 33 2.95 -2.63 -16.61
CA GLN A 33 1.71 -3.40 -16.75
C GLN A 33 0.88 -2.89 -17.93
N THR A 34 0.77 -1.56 -18.07
CA THR A 34 0.06 -0.92 -19.20
C THR A 34 0.70 -1.27 -20.55
N GLU A 35 2.04 -1.24 -20.63
CA GLU A 35 2.78 -1.62 -21.83
C GLU A 35 2.67 -3.12 -22.18
N ASN A 36 2.36 -3.97 -21.20
CA ASN A 36 2.12 -5.40 -21.39
C ASN A 36 0.62 -5.74 -21.55
N GLY A 37 -0.25 -4.73 -21.70
CA GLY A 37 -1.64 -4.91 -22.10
C GLY A 37 -2.67 -4.87 -20.97
N VAL A 38 -2.27 -4.54 -19.75
CA VAL A 38 -3.22 -4.32 -18.63
C VAL A 38 -3.84 -2.93 -18.77
N GLU A 39 -5.17 -2.85 -18.84
CA GLU A 39 -5.86 -1.56 -18.80
C GLU A 39 -6.08 -1.12 -17.36
N ILE A 40 -5.29 -0.14 -16.89
CA ILE A 40 -5.37 0.41 -15.53
C ILE A 40 -6.15 1.74 -15.55
N ARG A 41 -7.07 1.89 -14.59
CA ARG A 41 -7.82 3.13 -14.33
C ARG A 41 -7.76 3.50 -12.85
N ASP A 42 -8.11 4.77 -12.58
CA ASP A 42 -8.26 5.30 -11.23
C ASP A 42 -7.01 5.05 -10.36
N PHE A 43 -5.81 5.08 -10.96
CA PHE A 43 -4.57 4.99 -10.22
C PHE A 43 -4.41 6.22 -9.32
N VAL A 44 -4.23 5.97 -8.02
CA VAL A 44 -3.98 6.99 -7.01
C VAL A 44 -2.82 6.53 -6.14
N PHE A 45 -1.80 7.38 -6.04
CA PHE A 45 -0.71 7.22 -5.08
C PHE A 45 -0.96 8.14 -3.87
N ASP A 46 -0.69 7.63 -2.67
CA ASP A 46 -0.72 8.39 -1.43
C ASP A 46 0.67 8.99 -1.15
N PRO A 47 0.87 10.31 -1.35
CA PRO A 47 2.16 10.96 -1.19
C PRO A 47 2.58 11.13 0.27
N PHE A 48 1.79 10.63 1.24
CA PHE A 48 2.12 10.71 2.66
C PHE A 48 2.44 9.34 3.25
N GLY A 49 1.66 8.31 2.91
CA GLY A 49 1.80 6.96 3.44
C GLY A 49 2.47 5.96 2.51
N GLY A 50 2.72 6.30 1.24
CA GLY A 50 3.32 5.40 0.26
C GLY A 50 2.39 4.28 -0.23
N GLY A 51 1.11 4.31 0.17
CA GLY A 51 0.09 3.41 -0.35
C GLY A 51 -0.35 3.80 -1.77
N TYR A 52 -0.98 2.86 -2.48
CA TYR A 52 -1.59 3.14 -3.77
C TYR A 52 -2.82 2.27 -3.99
N GLU A 53 -3.74 2.78 -4.80
CA GLU A 53 -4.92 2.07 -5.28
C GLU A 53 -4.95 2.15 -6.81
N MET A 54 -5.42 1.08 -7.45
CA MET A 54 -5.65 1.04 -8.89
C MET A 54 -6.80 0.09 -9.23
N SER A 55 -7.44 0.33 -10.37
CA SER A 55 -8.49 -0.54 -10.90
C SER A 55 -8.07 -1.15 -12.23
N VAL A 56 -8.12 -2.47 -12.34
CA VAL A 56 -7.95 -3.18 -13.62
C VAL A 56 -9.28 -3.26 -14.33
N VAL A 57 -9.32 -2.79 -15.58
CA VAL A 57 -10.52 -2.83 -16.42
C VAL A 57 -10.62 -4.17 -17.10
N TRP A 58 -11.75 -4.83 -16.89
CA TRP A 58 -12.13 -6.03 -17.61
C TRP A 58 -13.10 -5.67 -18.75
N GLY A 59 -13.08 -6.46 -19.82
CA GLY A 59 -14.07 -6.34 -20.90
C GLY A 59 -15.49 -6.66 -20.42
N GLU A 60 -16.46 -6.64 -21.35
CA GLU A 60 -17.86 -6.98 -21.01
C GLU A 60 -18.04 -8.41 -20.51
N ALA A 61 -17.14 -9.32 -20.90
CA ALA A 61 -17.09 -10.68 -20.38
C ALA A 61 -16.30 -10.73 -19.08
N ARG A 62 -16.81 -11.50 -18.11
CA ARG A 62 -16.06 -11.85 -16.90
C ARG A 62 -14.77 -12.58 -17.31
N PRO A 63 -13.61 -12.23 -16.73
CA PRO A 63 -12.36 -12.94 -17.01
C PRO A 63 -12.47 -14.41 -16.63
N ASP A 64 -11.89 -15.28 -17.47
CA ASP A 64 -11.70 -16.68 -17.15
C ASP A 64 -10.37 -16.92 -16.41
N ASP A 65 -10.10 -18.18 -16.03
CA ASP A 65 -8.88 -18.51 -15.28
C ASP A 65 -7.60 -18.21 -16.09
N SER A 66 -7.64 -18.33 -17.42
CA SER A 66 -6.49 -18.03 -18.28
C SER A 66 -6.22 -16.53 -18.36
N ASP A 67 -7.27 -15.70 -18.34
CA ASP A 67 -7.14 -14.24 -18.27
C ASP A 67 -6.48 -13.83 -16.94
N LEU A 68 -6.89 -14.44 -15.83
CA LEU A 68 -6.32 -14.16 -14.51
C LEU A 68 -4.86 -14.62 -14.39
N GLU A 69 -4.53 -15.82 -14.86
CA GLU A 69 -3.13 -16.30 -14.88
C GLU A 69 -2.23 -15.39 -15.75
N SER A 70 -2.76 -14.87 -16.86
CA SER A 70 -2.03 -13.95 -17.72
C SER A 70 -1.79 -12.61 -17.04
N LEU A 71 -2.79 -12.08 -16.33
CA LEU A 71 -2.65 -10.87 -15.53
C LEU A 71 -1.60 -11.06 -14.42
N ASP A 72 -1.71 -12.13 -13.63
CA ASP A 72 -0.78 -12.44 -12.55
C ASP A 72 0.66 -12.51 -13.05
N ALA A 73 0.89 -13.12 -14.23
CA ALA A 73 2.22 -13.21 -14.83
C ALA A 73 2.77 -11.83 -15.25
N ILE A 74 1.92 -10.91 -15.71
CA ILE A 74 2.31 -9.54 -16.05
C ILE A 74 2.61 -8.75 -14.78
N GLU A 75 1.74 -8.83 -13.78
CA GLU A 75 1.90 -8.18 -12.48
C GLU A 75 3.19 -8.65 -11.80
N GLU A 76 3.45 -9.95 -11.73
CA GLU A 76 4.65 -10.52 -11.13
C GLU A 76 5.90 -10.02 -11.85
N LYS A 77 5.91 -10.07 -13.19
CA LYS A 77 7.04 -9.60 -14.01
C LYS A 77 7.34 -8.13 -13.73
N CYS A 78 6.34 -7.26 -13.78
CA CYS A 78 6.52 -5.82 -13.60
C CYS A 78 6.89 -5.45 -12.15
N THR A 79 6.30 -6.14 -11.17
CA THR A 79 6.60 -5.97 -9.75
C THR A 79 8.04 -6.39 -9.44
N ILE A 80 8.48 -7.54 -9.94
CA ILE A 80 9.87 -8.00 -9.79
C ILE A 80 10.84 -7.02 -10.43
N GLU A 81 10.49 -6.45 -11.58
CA GLU A 81 11.39 -5.54 -12.30
C GLU A 81 11.52 -4.18 -11.60
N TYR A 82 10.41 -3.61 -11.10
CA TYR A 82 10.39 -2.20 -10.76
C TYR A 82 10.18 -1.88 -9.28
N SER A 83 9.41 -2.67 -8.52
CA SER A 83 8.91 -2.19 -7.23
C SER A 83 9.15 -3.11 -6.03
N ILE A 84 9.26 -4.44 -6.20
CA ILE A 84 9.23 -5.38 -5.06
C ILE A 84 10.26 -5.10 -3.96
N ALA A 85 11.51 -4.79 -4.33
CA ALA A 85 12.58 -4.54 -3.37
C ALA A 85 12.47 -3.13 -2.78
N VAL A 86 12.04 -2.15 -3.57
CA VAL A 86 11.83 -0.77 -3.13
C VAL A 86 10.68 -0.71 -2.11
N GLU A 87 9.54 -1.33 -2.42
CA GLU A 87 8.40 -1.46 -1.51
C GLU A 87 8.80 -2.20 -0.22
N SER A 88 9.60 -3.27 -0.34
CA SER A 88 10.07 -4.03 0.84
C SER A 88 10.98 -3.20 1.75
N VAL A 89 11.92 -2.44 1.19
CA VAL A 89 12.83 -1.59 1.98
C VAL A 89 12.08 -0.41 2.57
N PHE A 90 11.24 0.27 1.79
CA PHE A 90 10.38 1.34 2.28
C PHE A 90 9.51 0.86 3.45
N GLY A 91 8.86 -0.30 3.29
CA GLY A 91 8.04 -0.90 4.33
C GLY A 91 8.83 -1.25 5.58
N PHE A 92 10.06 -1.74 5.44
CA PHE A 92 10.94 -2.04 6.57
C PHE A 92 11.41 -0.78 7.31
N LEU A 93 11.80 0.27 6.58
CA LEU A 93 12.27 1.53 7.16
C LEU A 93 11.15 2.31 7.86
N ASN A 94 9.92 2.21 7.34
CA ASN A 94 8.74 2.89 7.87
C ASN A 94 7.87 1.99 8.76
N GLN A 95 8.37 0.82 9.15
CA GLN A 95 7.64 -0.07 10.06
C GLN A 95 7.67 0.52 11.48
N SER A 96 6.48 0.86 12.01
CA SER A 96 6.34 1.28 13.41
C SER A 96 6.90 0.19 14.34
N THR A 97 7.61 0.61 15.40
CA THR A 97 7.97 -0.30 16.50
C THR A 97 6.71 -0.86 17.16
N PRO A 98 6.78 -1.99 17.88
CA PRO A 98 5.63 -2.52 18.62
C PRO A 98 4.99 -1.48 19.57
N GLU A 99 5.81 -0.63 20.19
CA GLU A 99 5.37 0.45 21.07
C GLU A 99 4.65 1.57 20.30
N GLU A 100 5.21 2.02 19.17
CA GLU A 100 4.59 3.02 18.30
C GLU A 100 3.29 2.49 17.70
N LEU A 101 3.28 1.25 17.22
CA LEU A 101 2.08 0.60 16.69
C LEU A 101 0.98 0.51 17.75
N SER A 102 1.33 0.13 18.99
CA SER A 102 0.38 0.11 20.10
C SER A 102 -0.20 1.49 20.38
N ALA A 103 0.63 2.53 20.37
CA ALA A 103 0.19 3.91 20.57
C ALA A 103 -0.69 4.43 19.41
N GLU A 104 -0.32 4.13 18.17
CA GLU A 104 -1.11 4.43 16.97
C GLU A 104 -2.48 3.76 17.01
N LEU A 105 -2.54 2.47 17.35
CA LEU A 105 -3.81 1.73 17.49
C LEU A 105 -4.69 2.34 18.58
N ALA A 106 -4.10 2.71 19.73
CA ALA A 106 -4.83 3.35 20.82
C ALA A 106 -5.40 4.72 20.41
N ARG A 107 -4.60 5.56 19.73
CA ARG A 107 -5.05 6.87 19.22
C ARG A 107 -6.10 6.73 18.13
N THR A 108 -5.93 5.78 17.21
CA THR A 108 -6.91 5.49 16.15
C THR A 108 -8.23 5.03 16.78
N ALA A 109 -8.19 4.12 17.75
CA ALA A 109 -9.35 3.65 18.48
C ALA A 109 -10.06 4.79 19.22
N GLN A 110 -9.32 5.71 19.83
CA GLN A 110 -9.89 6.89 20.47
C GLN A 110 -10.61 7.80 19.47
N CYS A 111 -9.97 8.14 18.35
CA CYS A 111 -10.58 8.97 17.31
C CYS A 111 -11.88 8.34 16.76
N LEU A 112 -11.89 7.03 16.54
CA LEU A 112 -13.09 6.31 16.10
C LEU A 112 -14.22 6.41 17.14
N ARG A 113 -13.92 6.27 18.44
CA ARG A 113 -14.93 6.48 19.50
C ARG A 113 -15.48 7.90 19.50
N GLU A 114 -14.63 8.90 19.33
CA GLU A 114 -15.03 10.31 19.25
C GLU A 114 -15.95 10.59 18.05
N LYS A 115 -15.79 9.81 16.97
CA LYS A 115 -16.68 9.83 15.79
C LYS A 115 -17.93 8.93 15.93
N GLY A 116 -18.14 8.31 17.08
CA GLY A 116 -19.35 7.55 17.42
C GLY A 116 -19.29 6.06 17.13
N PHE A 117 -18.12 5.50 16.82
CA PHE A 117 -17.95 4.06 16.61
C PHE A 117 -17.77 3.31 17.93
N GLU A 118 -18.38 2.13 18.04
CA GLU A 118 -18.17 1.21 19.15
C GLU A 118 -16.83 0.49 18.99
N VAL A 119 -15.81 0.96 19.69
CA VAL A 119 -14.48 0.35 19.69
C VAL A 119 -14.12 -0.08 21.11
N PRO A 120 -13.87 -1.38 21.39
CA PRO A 120 -13.47 -1.83 22.72
C PRO A 120 -12.15 -1.21 23.16
N GLU A 121 -11.96 -1.03 24.47
CA GLU A 121 -10.69 -0.57 25.02
C GLU A 121 -9.59 -1.61 24.76
N GLY A 122 -8.43 -1.17 24.28
CA GLY A 122 -7.35 -2.09 23.85
C GLY A 122 -7.67 -2.88 22.58
N ALA A 123 -8.57 -2.38 21.72
CA ALA A 123 -8.90 -3.03 20.44
C ALA A 123 -7.63 -3.39 19.64
N ALA A 124 -7.54 -4.65 19.24
CA ALA A 124 -6.45 -5.13 18.40
C ALA A 124 -6.62 -4.60 16.97
N GLN A 125 -5.51 -4.57 16.21
CA GLN A 125 -5.50 -4.13 14.81
C GLN A 125 -6.60 -4.80 13.96
N GLN A 126 -6.80 -6.11 14.14
CA GLN A 126 -7.81 -6.86 13.39
C GLN A 126 -9.24 -6.32 13.63
N GLN A 127 -9.55 -5.88 14.84
CA GLN A 127 -10.87 -5.33 15.17
C GLN A 127 -11.06 -3.94 14.56
N LEU A 128 -10.00 -3.13 14.51
CA LEU A 128 -10.07 -1.83 13.84
C LEU A 128 -10.19 -1.98 12.31
N GLN A 129 -9.62 -3.05 11.73
CA GLN A 129 -9.75 -3.35 10.31
C GLN A 129 -11.17 -3.71 9.88
N GLU A 130 -12.00 -4.29 10.76
CA GLU A 130 -13.42 -4.52 10.47
C GLU A 130 -14.18 -3.20 10.26
N ILE A 131 -13.82 -2.17 11.03
CA ILE A 131 -14.33 -0.81 10.84
C ILE A 131 -13.75 -0.20 9.55
N ALA A 132 -12.46 -0.41 9.27
CA ALA A 132 -11.83 0.04 8.02
C ALA A 132 -12.51 -0.53 6.76
N ALA A 133 -13.01 -1.77 6.83
CA ALA A 133 -13.69 -2.42 5.71
C ALA A 133 -15.06 -1.80 5.40
N SER A 134 -15.75 -1.27 6.41
CA SER A 134 -17.07 -0.65 6.26
C SER A 134 -17.00 0.88 6.11
N GLU A 135 -16.03 1.52 6.74
CA GLU A 135 -15.92 2.98 6.89
C GLU A 135 -14.50 3.48 6.57
N ARG A 136 -13.98 3.03 5.42
CA ARG A 136 -12.59 3.23 4.97
C ARG A 136 -12.11 4.68 5.11
N ARG A 137 -12.95 5.64 4.73
CA ARG A 137 -12.62 7.08 4.81
C ARG A 137 -12.37 7.55 6.24
N ILE A 138 -13.28 7.21 7.15
CA ILE A 138 -13.19 7.66 8.55
C ILE A 138 -12.04 6.96 9.27
N TYR A 139 -11.85 5.67 8.99
CA TYR A 139 -10.70 4.93 9.49
C TYR A 139 -9.37 5.55 9.03
N GLY A 140 -9.25 5.87 7.73
CA GLY A 140 -8.07 6.52 7.16
C GLY A 140 -7.75 7.86 7.84
N GLU A 141 -8.75 8.73 8.01
CA GLU A 141 -8.60 10.01 8.73
C GLU A 141 -8.08 9.80 10.15
N CYS A 142 -8.67 8.86 10.90
CA CYS A 142 -8.28 8.60 12.29
C CYS A 142 -6.90 7.98 12.42
N ARG A 143 -6.53 7.08 11.49
CA ARG A 143 -5.21 6.47 11.46
C ARG A 143 -4.13 7.50 11.14
N GLN A 144 -4.39 8.40 10.19
CA GLN A 144 -3.45 9.45 9.82
C GLN A 144 -3.20 10.42 10.99
N LEU A 145 -4.27 10.88 11.65
CA LEU A 145 -4.15 11.70 12.88
C LEU A 145 -3.36 10.97 13.99
N ALA A 146 -3.54 9.65 14.09
CA ALA A 146 -2.81 8.84 15.06
C ALA A 146 -1.31 8.72 14.73
N GLN A 147 -0.93 8.74 13.45
CA GLN A 147 0.47 8.70 13.01
C GLN A 147 1.14 10.08 13.18
N ASP A 148 0.44 11.16 12.83
CA ASP A 148 0.94 12.54 12.98
C ASP A 148 1.15 12.94 14.45
N GLY A 149 0.36 12.39 15.37
CA GLY A 149 0.49 12.62 16.82
C GLY A 149 1.62 11.84 17.50
N SER A 150 2.44 11.10 16.73
CA SER A 150 3.58 10.33 17.23
C SER A 150 4.93 11.05 17.07
N ASN A 151 4.95 12.22 16.40
CA ASN A 151 6.14 13.06 16.18
C ASN A 151 6.25 14.21 17.19
#